data_AF-A0A519KLJ4-F1
#
_entry.id   AF-A0A519KLJ4-F1
#
_cell.length_a   1.000
_cell.length_b   1.000
_cell.length_c   1.000
_cell.angle_alpha   90.00
_cell.angle_beta   90.00
_cell.angle_gamma   90.00
#
_symmetry.space_group_name_H-M   'P 1'
#
loop_
_entity.id
_entity.type
_entity.pdbx_description
1 polymer ?
#
loop_
_entity_poly.entity_id
_entity_poly.type
_entity_poly.pdbx_seq_one_letter_code
_entity_poly.pdbx_strand_id
1 'polypeptide(L)'
;MRTANRSRGLAVAALAVAALLAGCASQTAAEKAAEIEAARVAAEIAARTPPPIALSQSVAEAASVYVAFTRDMAALQGGFNDPESIQVALRKGAAYDPAQLSRGLVAYASIVALQSPEFVQSVRRYAVDRTAREQLAANIVADPRWASQLPGADAAAGLVMAALRNDIDALSQAAGSIENDAYAIQADGRRSWSIAHVTDREGRLAAAKARSGEAMLPSAPDAARLLAAA
;
A
#
# COMPACT_ATOMS: atom_id res chain seq x y z
N MET A 1 -78.66 20.61 52.37
CA MET A 1 -78.00 19.36 52.82
C MET A 1 -76.68 19.20 52.08
N ARG A 2 -75.63 18.81 52.81
CA ARG A 2 -74.29 18.31 52.38
C ARG A 2 -73.26 19.30 51.79
N THR A 3 -72.60 19.97 52.72
CA THR A 3 -71.15 20.11 52.94
C THR A 3 -70.15 19.40 52.00
N ALA A 4 -69.05 20.12 51.65
CA ALA A 4 -67.64 19.86 52.05
C ALA A 4 -66.57 19.97 50.93
N ASN A 5 -65.89 21.11 50.91
CA ASN A 5 -64.43 21.39 51.01
C ASN A 5 -63.32 20.45 50.44
N ARG A 6 -62.22 21.13 50.02
CA ARG A 6 -60.81 20.73 49.70
C ARG A 6 -60.53 20.44 48.20
N SER A 7 -59.45 20.93 47.56
CA SER A 7 -58.12 21.35 48.04
C SER A 7 -57.35 22.28 47.08
N ARG A 8 -56.59 23.18 47.72
CA ARG A 8 -55.39 23.97 47.35
C ARG A 8 -54.54 23.52 46.15
N GLY A 9 -54.01 24.51 45.42
CA GLY A 9 -52.79 24.48 44.59
C GLY A 9 -52.85 25.48 43.43
N LEU A 10 -52.72 26.79 43.65
CA LEU A 10 -51.45 27.55 43.46
C LEU A 10 -50.68 27.05 42.22
N ALA A 11 -50.85 27.71 41.07
CA ALA A 11 -50.02 28.82 40.60
C ALA A 11 -48.54 28.44 40.44
N VAL A 12 -47.96 28.79 39.28
CA VAL A 12 -46.56 28.60 38.84
C VAL A 12 -46.29 27.31 38.05
N ALA A 13 -46.72 27.26 36.79
CA ALA A 13 -46.09 26.42 35.76
C ALA A 13 -46.29 26.96 34.33
N ALA A 14 -46.39 28.29 34.16
CA ALA A 14 -46.62 28.91 32.84
C ALA A 14 -45.53 29.92 32.44
N LEU A 15 -44.36 29.92 33.09
CA LEU A 15 -43.27 30.88 32.83
C LEU A 15 -41.92 30.25 32.48
N ALA A 16 -41.85 28.92 32.28
CA ALA A 16 -40.61 28.24 31.89
C ALA A 16 -40.52 27.84 30.40
N VAL A 17 -41.55 28.13 29.59
CA VAL A 17 -41.55 27.78 28.15
C VAL A 17 -41.21 28.97 27.23
N ALA A 18 -41.28 30.21 27.74
CA ALA A 18 -40.94 31.40 26.94
C ALA A 18 -39.42 31.65 26.79
N ALA A 19 -38.56 30.97 27.56
CA ALA A 19 -37.11 31.11 27.44
C ALA A 19 -36.47 30.15 26.39
N LEU A 20 -37.20 29.14 25.91
CA LEU A 20 -36.70 28.18 24.91
C LEU A 20 -37.02 28.59 23.47
N LEU A 21 -37.97 29.51 23.24
CA LEU A 21 -38.36 29.95 21.90
C LEU A 21 -37.63 31.21 21.41
N ALA A 22 -36.89 31.90 22.27
CA ALA A 22 -36.05 33.05 21.87
C ALA A 22 -34.66 32.64 21.33
N GLY A 23 -34.26 31.38 21.50
CA GLY A 23 -32.97 30.86 20.99
C GLY A 23 -32.97 30.45 19.51
N CYS A 24 -34.15 30.36 18.87
CA CYS A 24 -34.30 29.85 17.50
C CYS A 24 -34.41 30.94 16.41
N ALA A 25 -34.33 32.22 16.76
CA ALA A 25 -34.43 33.33 15.80
C ALA A 25 -33.10 34.06 15.55
N SER A 26 -32.02 33.65 16.24
CA SER A 26 -30.69 34.18 16.04
C SER A 26 -29.73 33.03 15.78
N GLN A 27 -29.77 32.51 14.55
CA GLN A 27 -28.52 32.14 13.90
C GLN A 27 -27.68 33.43 13.89
N THR A 28 -26.87 33.60 14.93
CA THR A 28 -26.26 34.89 15.24
C THR A 28 -25.32 35.24 14.10
N ALA A 29 -25.16 36.55 13.81
CA ALA A 29 -24.14 37.01 12.87
C ALA A 29 -22.74 36.41 13.15
N ALA A 30 -22.49 35.99 14.40
CA ALA A 30 -21.30 35.27 14.82
C ALA A 30 -21.16 33.86 14.22
N GLU A 31 -22.23 33.05 14.09
CA GLU A 31 -22.17 31.75 13.43
C GLU A 31 -21.90 31.89 11.92
N LYS A 32 -22.55 32.87 11.28
CA LYS A 32 -22.35 33.14 9.85
C LYS A 32 -20.94 33.67 9.56
N ALA A 33 -20.38 34.49 10.46
CA ALA A 33 -19.00 34.93 10.38
C ALA A 33 -18.01 33.77 10.60
N ALA A 34 -18.31 32.86 11.53
CA ALA A 34 -17.50 31.66 11.76
C ALA A 34 -17.50 30.71 10.56
N GLU A 35 -18.63 30.54 9.87
CA GLU A 35 -18.72 29.72 8.65
C GLU A 35 -17.92 30.33 7.48
N ILE A 36 -17.99 31.66 7.30
CA ILE A 36 -17.20 32.37 6.28
C ILE A 36 -15.70 32.25 6.56
N GLU A 37 -15.28 32.41 7.81
CA GLU A 37 -13.87 32.27 8.19
C GLU A 37 -13.41 30.81 8.06
N ALA A 38 -14.24 29.83 8.45
CA ALA A 38 -13.94 28.41 8.23
C ALA A 38 -13.82 28.08 6.74
N ALA A 39 -14.67 28.64 5.89
CA ALA A 39 -14.60 28.47 4.44
C ALA A 39 -13.34 29.14 3.86
N ARG A 40 -12.94 30.31 4.35
CA ARG A 40 -11.70 30.99 3.95
C ARG A 40 -10.46 30.20 4.37
N VAL A 41 -10.41 29.73 5.61
CA VAL A 41 -9.34 28.86 6.12
C VAL A 41 -9.30 27.55 5.34
N ALA A 42 -10.44 26.93 5.04
CA ALA A 42 -10.51 25.74 4.20
C ALA A 42 -10.04 26.01 2.76
N ALA A 43 -10.40 27.16 2.17
CA ALA A 43 -9.93 27.56 0.84
C ALA A 43 -8.43 27.84 0.82
N GLU A 44 -7.88 28.42 1.88
CA GLU A 44 -6.44 28.66 2.02
C GLU A 44 -5.66 27.36 2.25
N ILE A 45 -6.20 26.44 3.06
CA ILE A 45 -5.66 25.08 3.22
C ILE A 45 -5.74 24.33 1.88
N ALA A 46 -6.85 24.41 1.16
CA ALA A 46 -7.01 23.77 -0.15
C ALA A 46 -6.08 24.38 -1.21
N ALA A 47 -5.83 25.69 -1.17
CA ALA A 47 -4.87 26.35 -2.06
C ALA A 47 -3.42 25.93 -1.77
N ARG A 48 -3.12 25.59 -0.51
CA ARG A 48 -1.80 25.12 -0.06
C ARG A 48 -1.62 23.61 -0.16
N THR A 49 -2.71 22.84 -0.23
CA THR A 49 -2.70 21.38 -0.29
C THR A 49 -2.72 20.97 -1.76
N PRO A 50 -1.63 20.41 -2.30
CA PRO A 50 -1.64 19.94 -3.66
C PRO A 50 -2.76 18.90 -3.89
N PRO A 51 -3.35 18.84 -5.10
CA PRO A 51 -4.37 17.85 -5.41
C PRO A 51 -3.80 16.44 -5.19
N PRO A 52 -4.59 15.50 -4.64
CA PRO A 52 -4.12 14.15 -4.38
C PRO A 52 -3.61 13.48 -5.67
N ILE A 53 -2.61 12.62 -5.55
CA ILE A 53 -2.08 11.90 -6.70
C ILE A 53 -3.09 10.82 -7.09
N ALA A 54 -3.62 10.91 -8.30
CA ALA A 54 -4.50 9.87 -8.85
C ALA A 54 -3.65 8.76 -9.48
N LEU A 55 -3.22 7.80 -8.66
CA LEU A 55 -2.49 6.63 -9.14
C LEU A 55 -3.44 5.70 -9.94
N SER A 56 -2.97 5.16 -11.05
CA SER A 56 -3.71 4.18 -11.84
C SER A 56 -3.86 2.86 -11.07
N GLN A 57 -5.07 2.32 -11.03
CA GLN A 57 -5.37 1.02 -10.41
C GLN A 57 -4.43 -0.09 -10.91
N SER A 58 -4.18 -0.13 -12.22
CA SER A 58 -3.29 -1.13 -12.85
C SER A 58 -1.84 -1.06 -12.35
N VAL A 59 -1.36 0.14 -11.94
CA VAL A 59 -0.02 0.31 -11.38
C VAL A 59 0.02 -0.26 -9.96
N ALA A 60 -0.99 0.02 -9.15
CA ALA A 60 -1.11 -0.54 -7.81
C ALA A 60 -1.26 -2.06 -7.83
N GLU A 61 -2.04 -2.60 -8.77
CA GLU A 61 -2.19 -4.05 -8.97
C GLU A 61 -0.87 -4.70 -9.38
N ALA A 62 -0.15 -4.13 -10.36
CA ALA A 62 1.17 -4.62 -10.76
C ALA A 62 2.17 -4.60 -9.58
N ALA A 63 2.24 -3.49 -8.84
CA ALA A 63 3.09 -3.37 -7.66
C ALA A 63 2.72 -4.39 -6.57
N SER A 64 1.43 -4.67 -6.37
CA SER A 64 0.96 -5.65 -5.39
C SER A 64 1.48 -7.05 -5.66
N VAL A 65 1.71 -7.42 -6.92
CA VAL A 65 2.29 -8.72 -7.30
C VAL A 65 3.72 -8.83 -6.78
N TYR A 66 4.54 -7.79 -6.96
CA TYR A 66 5.91 -7.77 -6.43
C TYR A 66 5.92 -7.83 -4.91
N VAL A 67 5.09 -7.01 -4.24
CA VAL A 67 5.01 -7.00 -2.77
C VAL A 67 4.60 -8.37 -2.22
N ALA A 68 3.59 -9.00 -2.83
CA ALA A 68 3.15 -10.33 -2.44
C ALA A 68 4.25 -11.37 -2.64
N PHE A 69 4.92 -11.36 -3.79
CA PHE A 69 6.03 -12.26 -4.08
C PHE A 69 7.17 -12.12 -3.06
N THR A 70 7.66 -10.90 -2.84
CA THR A 70 8.78 -10.63 -1.92
C THR A 70 8.43 -11.05 -0.49
N ARG A 71 7.21 -10.72 -0.02
CA ARG A 71 6.70 -11.18 1.28
C ARG A 71 6.69 -12.70 1.38
N ASP A 72 6.15 -13.37 0.36
CA ASP A 72 5.97 -14.81 0.35
C ASP A 72 7.31 -15.56 0.30
N MET A 73 8.29 -15.01 -0.41
CA MET A 73 9.67 -15.50 -0.47
C MET A 73 10.44 -15.23 0.82
N ALA A 74 10.33 -14.04 1.40
CA ALA A 74 10.95 -13.70 2.68
C ALA A 74 10.38 -14.52 3.85
N ALA A 75 9.15 -15.04 3.71
CA ALA A 75 8.55 -15.95 4.67
C ALA A 75 9.02 -17.41 4.54
N LEU A 76 9.77 -17.77 3.50
CA LEU A 76 10.39 -19.09 3.41
C LEU A 76 11.51 -19.19 4.45
N GLN A 77 11.51 -20.28 5.21
CA GLN A 77 12.52 -20.57 6.20
C GLN A 77 12.98 -22.02 6.06
N GLY A 78 14.20 -22.29 6.51
CA GLY A 78 14.65 -23.66 6.73
C GLY A 78 13.91 -24.33 7.88
N GLY A 79 14.42 -25.47 8.33
CA GLY A 79 13.78 -26.35 9.32
C GLY A 79 12.98 -27.47 8.66
N PHE A 80 13.43 -27.94 7.50
CA PHE A 80 12.77 -28.99 6.74
C PHE A 80 12.91 -30.33 7.47
N ASN A 81 11.78 -30.93 7.85
CA ASN A 81 11.76 -32.20 8.58
C ASN A 81 11.80 -33.41 7.63
N ASP A 82 11.38 -33.22 6.39
CA ASP A 82 11.19 -34.28 5.41
C ASP A 82 11.37 -33.76 3.96
N PRO A 83 11.57 -34.67 2.97
CA PRO A 83 11.75 -34.29 1.58
C PRO A 83 10.58 -33.52 0.95
N GLU A 84 9.34 -33.75 1.40
CA GLU A 84 8.16 -33.12 0.82
C GLU A 84 8.08 -31.64 1.22
N SER A 85 8.48 -31.30 2.44
CA SER A 85 8.58 -29.89 2.88
C SER A 85 9.52 -29.06 1.98
N ILE A 86 10.61 -29.65 1.49
CA ILE A 86 11.49 -29.03 0.48
C ILE A 86 10.75 -28.89 -0.85
N GLN A 87 9.94 -29.88 -1.27
CA GLN A 87 9.17 -29.78 -2.50
C GLN A 87 8.11 -28.69 -2.44
N VAL A 88 7.44 -28.52 -1.30
CA VAL A 88 6.49 -27.43 -1.07
C VAL A 88 7.22 -26.08 -1.23
N ALA A 89 8.38 -25.91 -0.60
CA ALA A 89 9.17 -24.68 -0.69
C ALA A 89 9.62 -24.40 -2.13
N LEU A 90 10.11 -25.42 -2.86
CA LEU A 90 10.50 -25.27 -4.26
C LEU A 90 9.33 -24.91 -5.18
N ARG A 91 8.16 -25.55 -4.99
CA ARG A 91 6.97 -25.21 -5.77
C ARG A 91 6.51 -23.79 -5.53
N LYS A 92 6.57 -23.31 -4.28
CA LYS A 92 6.27 -21.92 -3.93
C LYS A 92 7.29 -20.96 -4.54
N GLY A 93 8.58 -21.26 -4.44
CA GLY A 93 9.65 -20.44 -5.00
C GLY A 93 9.68 -20.38 -6.53
N ALA A 94 9.10 -21.38 -7.21
CA ALA A 94 9.00 -21.40 -8.67
C ALA A 94 7.72 -20.76 -9.23
N ALA A 95 6.76 -20.35 -8.38
CA ALA A 95 5.44 -19.90 -8.80
C ALA A 95 5.39 -18.39 -9.11
N TYR A 96 6.11 -17.95 -10.13
CA TYR A 96 6.07 -16.57 -10.61
C TYR A 96 6.39 -16.47 -12.11
N ASP A 97 5.76 -15.54 -12.82
CA ASP A 97 6.17 -15.09 -14.15
C ASP A 97 7.26 -14.00 -14.03
N PRO A 98 8.48 -14.22 -14.55
CA PRO A 98 9.56 -13.24 -14.51
C PRO A 98 9.20 -11.89 -15.13
N ALA A 99 8.43 -11.88 -16.22
CA ALA A 99 8.06 -10.64 -16.90
C ALA A 99 7.05 -9.85 -16.07
N GLN A 100 6.09 -10.54 -15.44
CA GLN A 100 5.16 -9.93 -14.49
C GLN A 100 5.87 -9.37 -13.27
N LEU A 101 6.81 -10.14 -12.68
CA LEU A 101 7.54 -9.70 -11.50
C LEU A 101 8.39 -8.45 -11.78
N SER A 102 9.07 -8.40 -12.93
CA SER A 102 9.83 -7.23 -13.38
C SER A 102 8.94 -5.99 -13.52
N ARG A 103 7.76 -6.12 -14.15
CA ARG A 103 6.79 -5.02 -14.23
C ARG A 103 6.30 -4.58 -12.86
N GLY A 104 6.04 -5.53 -11.96
CA GLY A 104 5.61 -5.25 -10.60
C GLY A 104 6.65 -4.49 -9.79
N LEU A 105 7.93 -4.85 -9.92
CA LEU A 105 9.04 -4.13 -9.29
C LEU A 105 9.10 -2.67 -9.76
N VAL A 106 9.01 -2.43 -11.08
CA VAL A 106 9.02 -1.06 -11.62
C VAL A 106 7.82 -0.26 -11.13
N ALA A 107 6.63 -0.88 -11.08
CA ALA A 107 5.43 -0.25 -10.54
C ALA A 107 5.58 0.10 -9.05
N TYR A 108 6.09 -0.83 -8.24
CA TYR A 108 6.35 -0.61 -6.82
C TYR A 108 7.36 0.52 -6.59
N ALA A 109 8.49 0.50 -7.31
CA ALA A 109 9.49 1.56 -7.25
C ALA A 109 8.92 2.93 -7.67
N SER A 110 8.02 2.96 -8.65
CA SER A 110 7.34 4.19 -9.07
C SER A 110 6.45 4.76 -7.96
N ILE A 111 5.73 3.90 -7.23
CA ILE A 111 4.91 4.31 -6.08
C ILE A 111 5.79 4.86 -4.95
N VAL A 112 6.92 4.19 -4.65
CA VAL A 112 7.88 4.67 -3.65
C VAL A 112 8.49 6.02 -4.08
N ALA A 113 8.80 6.20 -5.36
CA ALA A 113 9.33 7.48 -5.87
C ALA A 113 8.34 8.65 -5.68
N LEU A 114 7.03 8.40 -5.76
CA LEU A 114 5.99 9.41 -5.51
C LEU A 114 5.95 9.87 -4.05
N GLN A 115 6.60 9.17 -3.13
CA GLN A 115 6.72 9.59 -1.73
C GLN A 115 7.72 10.74 -1.54
N SER A 116 8.55 11.08 -2.54
CA SER A 116 9.42 12.27 -2.49
C SER A 116 8.61 13.53 -2.81
N PRO A 117 8.45 14.46 -1.84
CA PRO A 117 7.73 15.71 -2.10
C PRO A 117 8.40 16.57 -3.17
N GLU A 118 9.73 16.58 -3.24
CA GLU A 118 10.50 17.35 -4.21
C GLU A 118 10.29 16.83 -5.63
N PHE A 119 10.32 15.51 -5.79
CA PHE A 119 10.07 14.86 -7.09
C PHE A 119 8.65 15.12 -7.57
N VAL A 120 7.65 14.97 -6.70
CA VAL A 120 6.24 15.25 -7.04
C VAL A 120 6.03 16.72 -7.40
N GLN A 121 6.62 17.65 -6.65
CA GLN A 121 6.53 19.08 -6.95
C GLN A 121 7.16 19.42 -8.31
N SER A 122 8.30 18.79 -8.62
CA SER A 122 8.97 18.93 -9.91
C SER A 122 8.08 18.45 -11.05
N VAL A 123 7.52 17.24 -10.95
CA VAL A 123 6.59 16.71 -11.95
C VAL A 123 5.43 17.67 -12.15
N ARG A 124 4.78 18.14 -11.07
CA ARG A 124 3.66 19.11 -11.15
C ARG A 124 4.05 20.41 -11.86
N ARG A 125 5.27 20.90 -11.67
CA ARG A 125 5.79 22.11 -12.33
C ARG A 125 5.98 21.94 -13.83
N TYR A 126 6.34 20.75 -14.31
CA TYR A 126 6.48 20.46 -15.74
C TYR A 126 5.19 19.94 -16.38
N ALA A 127 4.16 19.65 -15.57
CA ALA A 127 2.89 19.03 -15.94
C ALA A 127 1.68 19.98 -15.76
N VAL A 128 1.89 21.30 -15.92
CA VAL A 128 0.90 22.34 -15.56
C VAL A 128 -0.40 22.19 -16.37
N ASP A 129 -0.29 21.98 -17.67
CA ASP A 129 -1.42 21.79 -18.57
C ASP A 129 -1.38 20.43 -19.28
N ARG A 130 -2.46 20.12 -20.01
CA ARG A 130 -2.62 18.84 -20.69
C ARG A 130 -1.54 18.58 -21.74
N THR A 131 -1.20 19.59 -22.55
CA THR A 131 -0.21 19.46 -23.63
C THR A 131 1.17 19.22 -23.05
N ALA A 132 1.57 19.98 -22.02
CA ALA A 132 2.84 19.80 -21.33
C ALA A 132 2.94 18.40 -20.69
N ARG A 133 1.84 17.90 -20.10
CA ARG A 133 1.77 16.52 -19.57
C ARG A 133 1.96 15.46 -20.64
N GLU A 134 1.24 15.58 -21.76
CA GLU A 134 1.34 14.62 -22.87
C GLU A 134 2.76 14.62 -23.46
N GLN A 135 3.39 15.79 -23.58
CA GLN A 135 4.75 15.90 -24.06
C GLN A 135 5.78 15.34 -23.07
N LEU A 136 5.64 15.61 -21.77
CA LEU A 136 6.48 15.01 -20.74
C LEU A 136 6.37 13.47 -20.75
N ALA A 137 5.15 12.94 -20.85
CA ALA A 137 4.91 11.51 -20.95
C ALA A 137 5.55 10.92 -22.22
N ALA A 138 5.39 11.57 -23.37
CA ALA A 138 6.01 11.15 -24.62
C ALA A 138 7.54 11.11 -24.53
N ASN A 139 8.15 12.12 -23.89
CA ASN A 139 9.60 12.16 -23.68
C ASN A 139 10.09 11.01 -22.79
N ILE A 140 9.37 10.71 -21.70
CA ILE A 140 9.70 9.58 -20.80
C ILE A 140 9.53 8.23 -21.51
N VAL A 141 8.50 8.08 -22.35
CA VAL A 141 8.29 6.85 -23.14
C VAL A 141 9.41 6.67 -24.18
N ALA A 142 9.84 7.76 -24.83
CA ALA A 142 10.91 7.72 -25.83
C ALA A 142 12.29 7.49 -25.19
N ASP A 143 12.56 8.12 -24.04
CA ASP A 143 13.79 7.93 -23.26
C ASP A 143 13.46 7.99 -21.75
N PRO A 144 13.39 6.84 -21.07
CA PRO A 144 13.11 6.76 -19.63
C PRO A 144 14.09 7.53 -18.75
N ARG A 145 15.28 7.86 -19.25
CA ARG A 145 16.27 8.67 -18.50
C ARG A 145 15.78 10.07 -18.22
N TRP A 146 14.77 10.57 -18.92
CA TRP A 146 14.13 11.85 -18.59
C TRP A 146 13.62 11.91 -17.15
N ALA A 147 13.08 10.80 -16.62
CA ALA A 147 12.60 10.76 -15.25
C ALA A 147 13.73 11.04 -14.23
N SER A 148 14.94 10.54 -14.51
CA SER A 148 16.12 10.77 -13.66
C SER A 148 16.68 12.19 -13.72
N GLN A 149 16.27 12.99 -14.71
CA GLN A 149 16.73 14.37 -14.88
C GLN A 149 15.82 15.39 -14.21
N LEU A 150 14.65 14.97 -13.73
CA LEU A 150 13.73 15.85 -13.03
C LEU A 150 14.33 16.26 -11.67
N PRO A 151 14.21 17.53 -11.27
CA PRO A 151 14.53 17.94 -9.91
C PRO A 151 13.86 17.03 -8.86
N GLY A 152 14.60 16.63 -7.83
CA GLY A 152 14.13 15.67 -6.82
C GLY A 152 14.28 14.19 -7.19
N ALA A 153 14.74 13.86 -8.41
CA ALA A 153 14.93 12.46 -8.82
C ALA A 153 15.92 11.70 -7.92
N ASP A 154 16.99 12.35 -7.44
CA ASP A 154 17.95 11.72 -6.52
C ASP A 154 17.32 11.38 -5.16
N ALA A 155 16.44 12.24 -4.66
CA ALA A 155 15.72 12.00 -3.40
C ALA A 155 14.74 10.83 -3.56
N ALA A 156 13.97 10.81 -4.65
CA ALA A 156 13.09 9.69 -5.00
C ALA A 156 13.87 8.37 -5.19
N ALA A 157 15.02 8.42 -5.88
CA ALA A 157 15.91 7.27 -6.05
C ALA A 157 16.43 6.78 -4.69
N GLY A 158 16.78 7.67 -3.77
CA GLY A 158 17.15 7.33 -2.40
C GLY A 158 16.07 6.55 -1.66
N LEU A 159 14.80 6.97 -1.77
CA LEU A 159 13.66 6.24 -1.20
C LEU A 159 13.49 4.86 -1.81
N VAL A 160 13.58 4.74 -3.14
CA VAL A 160 13.51 3.45 -3.85
C VAL A 160 14.64 2.53 -3.39
N MET A 161 15.88 3.02 -3.34
CA MET A 161 17.03 2.22 -2.92
C MET A 161 16.92 1.77 -1.46
N ALA A 162 16.37 2.61 -0.57
CA ALA A 162 16.11 2.24 0.82
C ALA A 162 15.03 1.16 0.93
N ALA A 163 13.93 1.28 0.18
CA ALA A 163 12.88 0.28 0.14
C ALA A 163 13.40 -1.07 -0.37
N LEU A 164 14.12 -1.07 -1.50
CA LEU A 164 14.70 -2.29 -2.07
C LEU A 164 15.79 -2.90 -1.18
N ARG A 165 16.53 -2.09 -0.41
CA ARG A 165 17.48 -2.60 0.58
C ARG A 165 16.75 -3.43 1.65
N ASN A 166 15.64 -2.94 2.19
CA ASN A 166 14.85 -3.68 3.18
C ASN A 166 14.36 -5.02 2.62
N ASP A 167 13.88 -5.02 1.36
CA ASP A 167 13.48 -6.24 0.67
C ASP A 167 14.65 -7.24 0.53
N ILE A 168 15.82 -6.75 0.09
CA ILE A 168 17.03 -7.57 -0.07
C ILE A 168 17.45 -8.17 1.27
N ASP A 169 17.41 -7.39 2.36
CA ASP A 169 17.81 -7.86 3.68
C ASP A 169 16.88 -8.98 4.17
N ALA A 170 15.57 -8.84 3.96
CA ALA A 170 14.58 -9.86 4.30
C ALA A 170 14.77 -11.15 3.48
N LEU A 171 14.98 -11.02 2.16
CA LEU A 171 15.27 -12.16 1.28
C LEU A 171 16.59 -12.86 1.64
N SER A 172 17.61 -12.07 2.02
CA SER A 172 18.92 -12.60 2.43
C SER A 172 18.82 -13.36 3.75
N GLN A 173 18.00 -12.89 4.70
CA GLN A 173 17.73 -13.61 5.94
C GLN A 173 17.05 -14.96 5.69
N ALA A 174 16.03 -14.98 4.82
CA ALA A 174 15.36 -16.22 4.41
C ALA A 174 16.33 -17.20 3.74
N ALA A 175 17.16 -16.71 2.81
CA ALA A 175 18.18 -17.51 2.14
C ALA A 175 19.19 -18.09 3.14
N GLY A 176 19.69 -17.29 4.09
CA GLY A 176 20.59 -17.74 5.14
C GLY A 176 19.97 -18.79 6.06
N SER A 177 18.66 -18.68 6.37
CA SER A 177 17.93 -19.71 7.12
C SER A 177 17.91 -21.04 6.38
N ILE A 178 17.63 -21.03 5.07
CA ILE A 178 17.61 -22.23 4.22
C ILE A 178 19.00 -22.84 4.10
N GLU A 179 20.04 -22.01 3.90
CA GLU A 179 21.43 -22.47 3.82
C GLU A 179 21.88 -23.15 5.13
N ASN A 180 21.62 -22.52 6.28
CA ASN A 180 21.95 -23.09 7.57
C ASN A 180 21.25 -24.45 7.81
N ASP A 181 19.98 -24.56 7.43
CA ASP A 181 19.27 -25.83 7.53
C ASP A 181 19.80 -26.89 6.56
N ALA A 182 20.22 -26.48 5.36
CA ALA A 182 20.86 -27.38 4.41
C ALA A 182 22.17 -27.97 4.97
N TYR A 183 22.96 -27.20 5.72
CA TYR A 183 24.10 -27.74 6.47
C TYR A 183 23.68 -28.66 7.62
N ALA A 184 22.63 -28.28 8.37
CA ALA A 184 22.13 -29.10 9.48
C ALA A 184 21.64 -30.48 9.01
N ILE A 185 20.88 -30.54 7.91
CA ILE A 185 20.41 -31.79 7.28
C ILE A 185 21.57 -32.74 6.92
N GLN A 186 22.73 -32.19 6.56
CA GLN A 186 23.92 -32.99 6.25
C GLN A 186 24.58 -33.59 7.49
N ALA A 187 24.39 -32.97 8.65
CA ALA A 187 25.05 -33.33 9.91
C ALA A 187 24.17 -34.14 10.87
N ASP A 188 22.85 -34.16 10.68
CA ASP A 188 21.91 -34.81 11.60
C ASP A 188 21.15 -36.02 11.00
N GLY A 189 20.16 -36.55 11.74
CA GLY A 189 19.39 -37.73 11.37
C GLY A 189 18.61 -37.61 10.04
N ARG A 190 18.38 -36.39 9.55
CA ARG A 190 17.72 -36.10 8.27
C ARG A 190 18.58 -36.46 7.06
N ARG A 191 19.89 -36.66 7.25
CA ARG A 191 20.81 -37.08 6.18
C ARG A 191 20.33 -38.34 5.44
N SER A 192 19.66 -39.24 6.15
CA SER A 192 19.16 -40.50 5.60
C SER A 192 18.23 -40.30 4.39
N TRP A 193 17.34 -39.30 4.43
CA TRP A 193 16.45 -38.99 3.32
C TRP A 193 17.02 -37.97 2.34
N SER A 194 17.98 -37.13 2.75
CA SER A 194 18.53 -36.08 1.88
C SER A 194 19.43 -36.61 0.77
N ILE A 195 20.07 -37.76 0.99
CA ILE A 195 20.89 -38.46 -0.02
C ILE A 195 20.11 -39.49 -0.83
N ALA A 196 18.82 -39.70 -0.51
CA ALA A 196 18.00 -40.68 -1.18
C ALA A 196 17.83 -40.31 -2.67
N HIS A 197 17.61 -41.33 -3.50
CA HIS A 197 17.35 -41.09 -4.91
C HIS A 197 16.06 -40.27 -5.08
N VAL A 198 16.17 -39.13 -5.77
CA VAL A 198 14.99 -38.36 -6.17
C VAL A 198 14.23 -39.10 -7.25
N THR A 199 13.04 -39.60 -6.91
CA THR A 199 12.07 -40.18 -7.83
C THR A 199 11.43 -39.10 -8.72
N ASP A 200 11.08 -39.46 -9.96
CA ASP A 200 10.37 -38.60 -10.94
C ASP A 200 11.01 -37.21 -11.13
N ARG A 201 12.32 -37.17 -11.38
CA ARG A 201 13.07 -35.91 -11.57
C ARG A 201 12.50 -35.09 -12.72
N GLU A 202 12.15 -35.74 -13.82
CA GLU A 202 11.63 -35.08 -15.02
C GLU A 202 10.25 -34.48 -14.78
N GLY A 203 9.32 -35.23 -14.17
CA GLY A 203 8.00 -34.71 -13.82
C GLY A 203 8.09 -33.56 -12.82
N ARG A 204 8.97 -33.66 -11.82
CA ARG A 204 9.22 -32.56 -10.86
C ARG A 204 9.78 -31.31 -11.53
N LEU A 205 10.75 -31.44 -12.45
CA LEU A 205 11.28 -30.32 -13.21
C LEU A 205 10.22 -29.70 -14.12
N ALA A 206 9.45 -30.52 -14.83
CA ALA A 206 8.36 -30.07 -15.68
C ALA A 206 7.30 -29.30 -14.87
N ALA A 207 6.95 -29.78 -13.68
CA ALA A 207 6.01 -29.14 -12.77
C ALA A 207 6.53 -27.81 -12.20
N ALA A 208 7.84 -27.67 -11.98
CA ALA A 208 8.43 -26.38 -11.61
C ALA A 208 8.41 -25.38 -12.77
N LYS A 209 8.75 -25.83 -13.98
CA LYS A 209 8.71 -25.00 -15.21
C LYS A 209 7.30 -24.53 -15.53
N ALA A 210 6.30 -25.39 -15.40
CA ALA A 210 4.91 -25.03 -15.61
C ALA A 210 4.48 -23.88 -14.67
N ARG A 211 4.87 -23.96 -13.39
CA ARG A 211 4.57 -22.91 -12.40
C ARG A 211 5.31 -21.60 -12.66
N SER A 212 6.52 -21.64 -13.22
CA SER A 212 7.28 -20.43 -13.55
C SER A 212 6.71 -19.60 -14.70
N GLY A 213 5.62 -20.06 -15.32
CA GLY A 213 4.84 -19.29 -16.29
C GLY A 213 3.47 -18.86 -15.77
N GLU A 214 3.10 -19.23 -14.54
CA GLU A 214 1.79 -18.90 -13.98
C GLU A 214 1.78 -17.44 -13.51
N ALA A 215 0.83 -16.66 -14.03
CA ALA A 215 0.64 -15.30 -13.60
C ALA A 215 0.09 -15.27 -12.17
N MET A 216 0.76 -14.53 -11.29
CA MET A 216 0.27 -14.25 -9.96
C MET A 216 -0.94 -13.31 -10.04
N LEU A 217 -1.96 -13.56 -9.22
CA LEU A 217 -3.10 -12.66 -9.10
C LEU A 217 -2.72 -11.45 -8.24
N PRO A 218 -3.09 -10.21 -8.64
CA PRO A 218 -2.92 -9.04 -7.80
C PRO A 218 -3.62 -9.19 -6.44
N SER A 219 -2.98 -8.67 -5.40
CA SER A 219 -3.51 -8.67 -4.04
C SER A 219 -4.30 -7.39 -3.81
N ALA A 220 -5.64 -7.47 -3.78
CA ALA A 220 -6.52 -6.35 -3.49
C ALA A 220 -6.14 -5.56 -2.20
N PRO A 221 -5.86 -6.20 -1.05
CA PRO A 221 -5.47 -5.46 0.15
C PRO A 221 -4.11 -4.78 0.01
N ASP A 222 -3.15 -5.40 -0.69
CA ASP A 222 -1.84 -4.78 -0.89
C ASP A 222 -1.93 -3.62 -1.90
N ALA A 223 -2.70 -3.77 -2.97
CA ALA A 223 -2.99 -2.70 -3.92
C ALA A 223 -3.67 -1.49 -3.25
N ALA A 224 -4.64 -1.73 -2.36
CA ALA A 224 -5.30 -0.66 -1.60
C ALA A 224 -4.32 0.11 -0.70
N ARG A 225 -3.40 -0.60 -0.02
CA ARG A 225 -2.35 0.07 0.78
C ARG A 225 -1.40 0.88 -0.09
N LEU A 226 -1.03 0.35 -1.26
CA LEU A 226 -0.14 1.04 -2.20
C LEU A 226 -0.78 2.30 -2.79
N LEU A 227 -2.09 2.28 -3.07
CA LEU A 227 -2.84 3.48 -3.48
C LEU A 227 -2.85 4.55 -2.40
N ALA A 228 -2.96 4.15 -1.13
CA ALA A 228 -2.97 5.08 0.00
C ALA A 228 -1.57 5.62 0.36
N ALA A 229 -0.51 4.98 -0.11
CA ALA A 229 0.88 5.33 0.16
C ALA A 229 1.50 6.26 -0.91
N ALA A 230 0.75 6.56 -1.98
CA ALA A 230 1.14 7.44 -3.09
C ALA A 230 0.70 8.89 -2.87
#